data_AF-A0A1F8UL94-F1
#
_entry.id   AF-A0A1F8UL94-F1
#
_cell.length_a   1.000
_cell.length_b   1.000
_cell.length_c   1.000
_cell.angle_alpha   90.00
_cell.angle_beta   90.00
_cell.angle_gamma   90.00
#
_symmetry.space_group_name_H-M   'P 1'
#
loop_
_entity.id
_entity.type
_entity.pdbx_description
1 polymer ?
#
loop_
_entity_poly.entity_id
_entity_poly.type
_entity_poly.pdbx_seq_one_letter_code
_entity_poly.pdbx_strand_id
1 'polypeptide(L)' 'MDKEMSDEMYEGVGEGREKRKVFRLDLKPPLCIDLTIAYLNDQPVQTGYTKVCATNLSARGFSFSTKLSFPVKSGVTYNF' A
#
# COMPACT_ATOMS: atom_id res chain seq x y z
N MET A 1 23.86 -36.74 44.42
CA MET A 1 24.55 -37.19 43.20
C MET A 1 23.50 -38.03 42.50
N ASP A 2 22.74 -37.51 41.54
CA ASP A 2 23.19 -36.69 40.42
C ASP A 2 22.23 -35.54 40.10
N LYS A 3 22.89 -34.43 39.78
CA LYS A 3 22.36 -33.16 39.30
C LYS A 3 22.46 -33.22 37.77
N GLU A 4 21.65 -32.41 37.10
CA GLU A 4 21.79 -32.02 35.69
C GLU A 4 21.28 -33.04 34.69
N MET A 5 20.11 -32.74 34.09
CA MET A 5 19.86 -32.77 32.64
C MET A 5 18.38 -33.00 32.34
N SER A 6 17.56 -31.94 32.44
CA SER A 6 16.30 -31.82 31.68
C SER A 6 15.62 -30.44 31.71
N ASP A 7 16.13 -29.46 32.47
CA ASP A 7 15.57 -28.11 32.52
C ASP A 7 16.36 -27.10 31.67
N GLU A 8 16.68 -27.48 30.43
CA GLU A 8 17.15 -26.51 29.44
C GLU A 8 16.26 -26.50 28.20
N MET A 9 15.65 -25.34 28.00
CA MET A 9 15.36 -24.72 26.71
C MET A 9 14.28 -25.38 25.84
N TYR A 10 13.04 -24.93 26.04
CA TYR A 10 12.26 -24.34 24.95
C TYR A 10 11.37 -23.22 25.52
N GLU A 11 12.00 -22.23 26.15
CA GLU A 11 11.43 -20.89 26.09
C GLU A 11 11.55 -20.45 24.63
N GLY A 12 10.44 -20.56 23.88
CA GLY A 12 10.33 -19.96 22.57
C GLY A 12 10.58 -18.48 22.70
N VAL A 13 11.82 -18.06 22.45
CA VAL A 13 12.20 -16.68 22.22
C VAL A 13 11.30 -16.21 21.08
N GLY A 14 10.31 -15.38 21.41
CA GLY A 14 9.55 -14.63 20.43
C GLY A 14 10.54 -13.67 19.77
N GLU A 15 11.26 -14.16 18.75
CA GLU A 15 12.09 -13.34 17.90
C GLU A 15 11.27 -12.15 17.43
N GLY A 16 11.86 -10.97 17.66
CA GLY A 16 11.14 -9.72 17.84
C GLY A 16 10.08 -9.49 16.79
N ARG A 17 8.97 -8.87 17.21
CA ARG A 17 7.97 -8.27 16.32
C ARG A 17 8.72 -7.53 15.22
N GLU A 18 8.84 -8.15 14.05
CA GLU A 18 9.41 -7.49 12.89
C GLU A 18 8.46 -6.33 12.62
N LYS A 19 8.88 -5.12 13.04
CA LYS A 19 8.11 -3.90 12.86
C LYS A 19 7.79 -3.89 11.38
N ARG A 20 6.53 -4.12 11.00
CA ARG A 20 6.12 -4.25 9.59
C ARG A 20 6.80 -3.12 8.83
N LYS A 21 7.88 -3.44 8.11
CA LYS A 21 8.52 -2.47 7.24
C LYS A 21 7.42 -2.14 6.26
N VAL A 22 7.02 -0.88 6.20
CA VAL A 22 6.05 -0.42 5.22
C VAL A 22 6.70 -0.69 3.87
N PHE A 23 6.37 -1.82 3.26
CA PHE A 23 7.01 -2.24 2.03
C PHE A 23 6.40 -1.42 0.90
N ARG A 24 7.28 -0.88 0.07
CA ARG A 24 6.92 -0.39 -1.26
C ARG A 24 7.48 -1.37 -2.26
N LEU A 25 6.60 -1.87 -3.12
CA LEU A 25 6.98 -2.66 -4.28
C LEU A 25 7.17 -1.70 -5.45
N ASP A 26 8.40 -1.49 -5.86
CA ASP A 26 8.71 -0.75 -7.09
C ASP A 26 8.41 -1.64 -8.30
N LEU A 27 7.68 -1.09 -9.27
CA LEU A 27 7.20 -1.81 -10.45
C LEU A 27 8.07 -1.49 -11.67
N LYS A 28 8.67 -2.54 -12.24
CA LYS A 28 9.42 -2.51 -13.50
C LYS A 28 9.09 -3.78 -14.29
N PRO A 29 8.20 -3.73 -15.31
CA PRO A 29 7.57 -2.54 -15.89
C PRO A 29 6.47 -1.91 -14.99
N PRO A 30 6.09 -0.64 -15.22
CA PRO A 30 4.97 0.00 -14.52
C PRO A 30 3.64 -0.73 -14.75
N LEU A 31 2.74 -0.71 -13.77
CA LEU A 31 1.37 -1.23 -13.91
C LEU A 31 0.43 -0.10 -14.32
N CYS A 32 -0.20 -0.20 -15.48
CA CYS A 32 -1.13 0.83 -15.96
C CYS A 32 -2.58 0.45 -15.68
N ILE A 33 -3.34 1.40 -15.13
CA ILE A 33 -4.73 1.26 -14.69
C ILE A 33 -5.56 2.43 -15.22
N ASP A 34 -6.88 2.23 -15.31
CA ASP A 34 -7.82 3.28 -15.70
C ASP A 34 -8.35 3.98 -14.45
N LEU A 35 -8.27 5.30 -14.42
CA LEU A 35 -8.62 6.16 -13.30
C LEU A 35 -9.80 7.05 -13.67
N THR A 36 -10.77 7.22 -12.76
CA THR A 36 -11.87 8.19 -12.90
C THR A 36 -12.13 8.91 -11.57
N ILE A 37 -12.82 10.05 -11.62
CA ILE A 37 -13.30 10.73 -10.42
C ILE A 37 -14.69 10.16 -10.12
N ALA A 38 -14.83 9.54 -8.96
CA ALA A 38 -16.10 8.94 -8.53
C ALA A 38 -16.94 9.94 -7.73
N TYR A 39 -16.31 10.75 -6.87
CA TYR A 39 -17.02 11.71 -6.02
C TYR A 39 -16.32 13.08 -5.95
N LEU A 40 -17.15 14.12 -5.85
CA LEU A 40 -16.77 15.48 -5.49
C LEU A 40 -17.61 15.95 -4.30
N ASN A 41 -16.97 16.25 -3.17
CA ASN A 41 -17.62 16.63 -1.91
C ASN A 41 -18.73 15.65 -1.51
N ASP A 42 -18.42 14.36 -1.54
CA ASP A 42 -19.33 13.24 -1.24
C ASP A 42 -20.51 13.08 -2.21
N GLN A 43 -20.59 13.89 -3.28
CA GLN A 43 -21.56 13.73 -4.34
C GLN A 43 -20.99 12.88 -5.48
N PRO A 44 -21.69 11.83 -5.93
CA PRO A 44 -21.25 11.03 -7.07
C PRO A 44 -21.25 11.88 -8.34
N VAL A 45 -20.23 11.71 -9.17
CA VAL A 45 -20.10 12.43 -10.44
C VAL A 45 -19.80 11.47 -11.58
N GLN A 46 -20.28 11.80 -12.78
CA GLN A 46 -19.96 11.06 -13.99
C GLN A 46 -18.82 11.78 -14.71
N THR A 47 -17.62 11.19 -14.70
CA THR A 47 -16.45 11.72 -15.44
C THR A 47 -15.89 10.69 -16.41
N GLY A 48 -15.04 11.16 -17.34
CA GLY A 48 -14.28 10.29 -18.22
C GLY A 48 -13.17 9.53 -17.50
N TYR A 49 -12.66 8.49 -18.15
CA TYR A 49 -11.53 7.71 -17.67
C TYR A 49 -10.21 8.24 -18.23
N THR A 50 -9.13 8.10 -17.46
CA THR A 50 -7.78 8.38 -17.91
C THR A 50 -6.83 7.27 -17.47
N LYS A 51 -5.87 6.90 -18.33
CA LYS A 51 -4.90 5.86 -18.01
C LYS A 51 -3.72 6.45 -17.23
N VAL A 52 -3.39 5.84 -16.10
CA VAL A 52 -2.22 6.19 -15.28
C VAL A 52 -1.35 4.96 -15.06
N CYS A 53 -0.03 5.13 -14.98
CA CYS A 53 0.90 4.02 -14.76
C CYS A 53 1.57 4.15 -13.39
N ALA A 54 1.26 3.21 -12.50
CA ALA A 54 1.82 3.10 -11.17
C ALA A 54 3.28 2.63 -11.24
N THR A 55 4.16 3.37 -10.57
CA THR A 55 5.60 3.08 -10.46
C THR A 55 5.94 2.35 -9.17
N ASN A 56 5.13 2.51 -8.12
CA ASN A 56 5.20 1.70 -6.91
C ASN A 56 3.84 1.51 -6.24
N LEU A 57 3.71 0.42 -5.50
CA LEU A 57 2.52 0.05 -4.73
C LEU A 57 2.90 -0.21 -3.27
N SER A 58 1.96 0.02 -2.37
CA SER A 58 2.04 -0.35 -0.95
C SER A 58 0.65 -0.64 -0.41
N ALA A 59 0.56 -1.18 0.80
CA ALA A 59 -0.72 -1.35 1.50
C ALA A 59 -1.47 -0.02 1.73
N ARG A 60 -0.81 1.14 1.63
CA ARG A 60 -1.42 2.47 1.80
C ARG A 60 -1.83 3.14 0.49
N GLY A 61 -1.63 2.46 -0.64
CA GLY A 61 -1.89 3.02 -1.97
C GLY A 61 -0.64 3.00 -2.85
N PHE A 62 -0.73 3.72 -3.97
CA PHE A 62 0.25 3.67 -5.05
C PHE A 62 0.72 5.05 -5.49
N SER A 63 1.88 5.09 -6.14
CA SER A 63 2.41 6.28 -6.79
C SER A 63 2.36 6.09 -8.30
N PHE A 64 1.93 7.11 -9.03
CA PHE A 64 1.93 7.14 -10.49
C PHE A 64 2.39 8.51 -10.99
N SER A 65 2.84 8.57 -12.24
CA SER A 65 3.16 9.82 -12.92
C SER A 65 2.12 10.13 -13.99
N THR A 66 1.77 11.41 -14.12
CA THR A 66 0.75 11.88 -15.06
C THR A 66 1.04 13.32 -15.46
N LYS A 67 0.65 13.69 -16.68
CA LYS A 67 0.69 15.07 -17.17
C LYS A 67 -0.56 15.86 -16.81
N LEU A 68 -1.59 15.19 -16.26
CA LEU A 68 -2.84 15.83 -15.86
C LEU A 68 -2.67 16.50 -14.50
N SER A 69 -3.27 17.68 -14.34
CA SER A 69 -3.34 18.34 -13.04
C SER A 69 -4.45 17.68 -12.21
N PHE A 70 -4.06 16.84 -11.25
CA PHE A 70 -5.01 16.20 -10.34
C PHE A 70 -5.27 17.10 -9.14
N PRO A 71 -6.54 17.44 -8.84
CA PRO A 71 -6.86 18.13 -7.60
C PRO A 71 -6.57 17.20 -6.41
N VAL A 72 -5.57 17.55 -5.61
CA VAL A 72 -5.19 16.83 -4.36
C VAL A 72 -5.92 17.38 -3.14
N LYS A 73 -7.09 18.01 -3.35
CA LYS A 73 -7.87 18.67 -2.28
C LYS A 73 -8.70 17.65 -1.51
N SER A 74 -8.95 17.92 -0.22
CA SER A 74 -9.98 17.24 0.55
C SER A 74 -11.33 17.40 -0.17
N GLY A 75 -11.95 16.30 -0.59
CA GLY A 75 -13.24 16.29 -1.28
C GLY A 75 -13.23 15.65 -2.67
N VAL A 76 -12.09 15.19 -3.20
CA VAL A 76 -12.06 14.42 -4.45
C VAL A 76 -11.75 12.96 -4.16
N THR A 77 -12.62 12.06 -4.60
CA THR A 77 -12.42 10.61 -4.48
C THR A 77 -12.24 10.00 -5.87
N TYR A 78 -11.15 9.28 -6.06
CA TYR A 78 -10.81 8.59 -7.30
C TYR A 78 -11.15 7.11 -7.22
N ASN A 79 -11.49 6.52 -8.36
CA ASN A 79 -11.69 5.08 -8.53
C ASN A 79 -10.74 4.56 -9.62
N PHE A 80 -10.18 3.38 -9.41
CA PHE A 80 -9.08 2.79 -10.20
C PHE A 80 -9.23 1.28 -10.37
#